data_AF-A0A914YEY2-F1
#
_entry.id   AF-A0A914YEY2-F1
#
_cell.length_a   1.000
_cell.length_b   1.000
_cell.length_c   1.000
_cell.angle_alpha   90.00
_cell.angle_beta   90.00
_cell.angle_gamma   90.00
#
_symmetry.space_group_name_H-M   'P 1'
#
loop_
_entity.id
_entity.type
_entity.pdbx_description
1 polymer ?
#
loop_
_entity_poly.entity_id
_entity_poly.type
_entity_poly.pdbx_seq_one_letter_code
_entity_poly.pdbx_strand_id
1 'polypeptide(L)'
;METRSAKKIKNCADANARYHRLSESEKKELNKKRAQQQKRKRQRNKEIAELEAVLRQTNDIVDDSQTVEQLSEQKMRTKWTEFENLRYQRMSSEERDAYNDKHRMCQIIVKNENDEIVDVKEIVKNENDEIIDVKENVKEDVKAHNLRKALSARARYHQMTPDEKKLYNQRRSEAIKRQRLENEALLATPIELINDEIFERVQNVIARNAKRSENARLRYQRMTPEERKEYNRKRSSYYKKKNVKMEQE
;
A
#
# COMPACT_ATOMS: atom_id res chain seq x y z
N MET A 1 -8.72 -6.27 -16.67
CA MET A 1 -9.59 -7.30 -16.06
C MET A 1 -10.96 -6.70 -15.76
N GLU A 2 -12.06 -7.28 -16.25
CA GLU A 2 -13.43 -6.81 -15.92
C GLU A 2 -13.68 -6.85 -14.41
N THR A 3 -14.18 -5.74 -13.84
CA THR A 3 -14.50 -5.66 -12.41
C THR A 3 -15.66 -6.59 -12.05
N ARG A 4 -15.71 -7.08 -10.81
CA ARG A 4 -16.79 -7.97 -10.30
C ARG A 4 -18.18 -7.35 -10.46
N SER A 5 -18.26 -6.02 -10.41
CA SER A 5 -19.50 -5.26 -10.64
C SER A 5 -19.93 -5.30 -12.11
N ALA A 6 -19.00 -5.04 -13.04
CA ALA A 6 -19.28 -5.10 -14.48
C ALA A 6 -19.76 -6.49 -14.93
N LYS A 7 -19.16 -7.56 -14.39
CA LYS A 7 -19.61 -8.95 -14.63
C LYS A 7 -21.04 -9.20 -14.15
N LYS A 8 -21.42 -8.67 -12.98
CA LYS A 8 -22.80 -8.79 -12.46
C LYS A 8 -23.81 -8.07 -13.36
N ILE A 9 -23.46 -6.88 -13.85
CA ILE A 9 -24.31 -6.08 -14.74
C ILE A 9 -24.53 -6.83 -16.06
N LYS A 10 -23.44 -7.34 -16.66
CA LYS A 10 -23.49 -8.13 -17.91
C LYS A 10 -24.34 -9.39 -17.75
N ASN A 11 -24.15 -10.13 -16.66
CA ASN A 11 -24.94 -11.33 -16.37
C ASN A 11 -26.43 -11.02 -16.15
N CYS A 12 -26.76 -9.88 -15.54
CA CYS A 12 -28.14 -9.42 -15.37
C CYS A 12 -28.79 -9.07 -16.72
N ALA A 13 -28.08 -8.33 -17.58
CA ALA A 13 -28.52 -7.99 -18.92
C ALA A 13 -28.76 -9.24 -19.78
N ASP A 14 -27.84 -10.20 -19.75
CA ASP A 14 -27.97 -11.47 -20.47
C ASP A 14 -29.16 -12.31 -19.96
N ALA A 15 -29.39 -12.33 -18.64
CA ALA A 15 -30.54 -13.03 -18.05
C ALA A 15 -31.88 -12.40 -18.45
N ASN A 16 -31.95 -11.07 -18.50
CA ASN A 16 -33.14 -10.34 -18.97
C ASN A 16 -33.40 -10.60 -20.45
N ALA A 17 -32.36 -10.55 -21.29
CA ALA A 17 -32.47 -10.85 -22.72
C ALA A 17 -32.98 -12.27 -22.96
N ARG A 18 -32.51 -13.26 -22.18
CA ARG A 18 -33.03 -14.64 -22.25
C ARG A 18 -34.51 -14.69 -21.87
N TYR A 19 -34.92 -14.02 -20.79
CA TYR A 19 -36.31 -13.97 -20.35
C TYR A 19 -37.26 -13.36 -21.40
N HIS A 20 -36.81 -12.32 -22.12
CA HIS A 20 -37.59 -11.70 -23.18
C HIS A 20 -37.75 -12.58 -24.44
N ARG A 21 -36.81 -13.52 -24.67
CA ARG A 21 -36.86 -14.46 -25.81
C ARG A 21 -37.75 -15.69 -25.56
N LEU A 22 -38.20 -15.93 -24.33
CA LEU A 22 -39.13 -17.03 -24.02
C LEU A 22 -40.55 -16.71 -24.51
N SER A 23 -41.30 -17.75 -24.88
CA SER A 23 -42.73 -17.64 -25.17
C SER A 23 -43.55 -17.41 -23.91
N GLU A 24 -44.80 -16.93 -24.05
CA GLU A 24 -45.68 -16.61 -22.91
C GLU A 24 -46.02 -17.84 -22.04
N SER A 25 -46.11 -19.04 -22.64
CA SER A 25 -46.31 -20.30 -21.90
C SER A 25 -45.08 -20.65 -21.06
N GLU A 26 -43.89 -20.54 -21.63
CA GLU A 26 -42.63 -20.84 -20.93
C GLU A 26 -42.34 -19.82 -19.82
N LYS A 27 -42.66 -18.53 -20.03
CA LYS A 27 -42.60 -17.51 -18.97
C LYS A 27 -43.50 -17.87 -17.79
N LYS A 28 -44.75 -18.31 -18.06
CA LYS A 28 -45.69 -18.74 -17.01
C LYS A 28 -45.14 -19.95 -16.24
N GLU A 29 -44.59 -20.94 -16.92
CA GLU A 29 -44.01 -22.12 -16.26
C GLU A 29 -42.77 -21.76 -15.42
N LEU A 30 -41.90 -20.90 -15.95
CA LEU A 30 -40.70 -20.43 -15.25
C LEU A 30 -41.05 -19.63 -13.99
N ASN A 31 -42.07 -18.77 -14.07
CA ASN A 31 -42.57 -18.03 -12.90
C ASN A 31 -43.24 -18.96 -11.89
N LYS A 32 -43.98 -19.99 -12.33
CA LYS A 32 -44.53 -21.03 -11.44
C LYS A 32 -43.43 -21.79 -10.70
N LYS A 33 -42.34 -22.16 -11.39
CA LYS A 33 -41.16 -22.80 -10.78
C LYS A 33 -40.47 -21.87 -9.77
N ARG A 34 -40.29 -20.57 -10.09
CA ARG A 34 -39.74 -19.57 -9.16
C ARG A 34 -40.61 -19.41 -7.92
N ALA A 35 -41.93 -19.31 -8.09
CA ALA A 35 -42.88 -19.20 -6.98
C ALA A 35 -42.85 -20.45 -6.08
N GLN A 36 -42.81 -21.65 -6.67
CA GLN A 36 -42.67 -22.90 -5.92
C GLN A 36 -41.34 -22.99 -5.17
N GLN A 37 -40.21 -22.59 -5.79
CA GLN A 37 -38.91 -22.53 -5.12
C GLN A 37 -38.92 -21.53 -3.96
N GLN A 38 -39.53 -20.35 -4.14
CA GLN A 38 -39.65 -19.36 -3.08
C GLN A 38 -40.54 -19.85 -1.94
N LYS A 39 -41.63 -20.57 -2.25
CA LYS A 39 -42.47 -21.24 -1.26
C LYS A 39 -41.70 -22.31 -0.48
N ARG A 40 -40.95 -23.19 -1.16
CA ARG A 40 -40.08 -24.20 -0.51
C ARG A 40 -38.98 -23.55 0.33
N LYS A 41 -38.40 -22.43 -0.11
CA LYS A 41 -37.42 -21.66 0.67
C LYS A 41 -38.04 -21.07 1.93
N ARG A 42 -39.23 -20.47 1.83
CA ARG A 42 -39.97 -19.94 2.99
C ARG A 42 -40.31 -21.06 3.97
N GLN A 43 -40.76 -22.19 3.46
CA GLN A 43 -41.05 -23.38 4.26
C GLN A 43 -39.80 -23.87 5.00
N ARG A 44 -38.68 -24.08 4.31
CA ARG A 44 -37.40 -24.46 4.95
C ARG A 44 -36.93 -23.45 5.99
N ASN A 45 -37.02 -22.15 5.69
CA ASN A 45 -36.63 -21.12 6.66
C ASN A 45 -37.53 -21.14 7.89
N LYS A 46 -38.82 -21.44 7.71
CA LYS A 46 -39.77 -21.59 8.82
C LYS A 46 -39.44 -22.82 9.65
N GLU A 47 -39.19 -23.96 9.02
CA GLU A 47 -38.75 -25.21 9.68
C GLU A 47 -37.44 -25.01 10.45
N ILE A 48 -36.46 -24.30 9.86
CA ILE A 48 -35.21 -23.96 10.54
C ILE A 48 -35.47 -23.09 11.78
N ALA A 49 -36.32 -22.07 11.67
CA ALA A 49 -36.66 -21.21 12.80
C ALA A 49 -37.44 -21.97 13.90
N GLU A 50 -38.34 -22.88 13.51
CA GLU A 50 -39.06 -23.75 14.45
C GLU A 50 -38.10 -24.73 15.16
N LEU A 51 -37.14 -25.33 14.43
CA LEU A 51 -36.10 -26.17 15.03
C LEU A 51 -35.18 -25.37 15.96
N GLU A 52 -34.78 -24.17 15.57
CA GLU A 52 -33.97 -23.29 16.41
C GLU A 52 -34.73 -22.89 17.68
N ALA A 53 -36.04 -22.60 17.58
CA ALA A 53 -36.87 -22.31 18.74
C ALA A 53 -36.97 -23.51 19.70
N VAL A 54 -37.15 -24.73 19.18
CA VAL A 54 -37.16 -25.95 19.98
C VAL A 54 -35.80 -26.15 20.67
N LEU A 55 -34.69 -26.00 19.94
CA LEU A 55 -33.33 -26.17 20.46
C LEU A 55 -32.98 -25.12 21.54
N ARG A 56 -33.51 -23.90 21.42
CA ARG A 56 -33.42 -22.87 22.46
C ARG A 56 -34.28 -23.21 23.67
N GLN A 57 -35.45 -23.81 23.46
CA GLN A 57 -36.36 -24.23 24.53
C GLN A 57 -35.85 -25.45 25.31
N THR A 58 -35.15 -26.38 24.64
CA THR A 58 -34.44 -27.51 25.28
C THR A 58 -33.08 -27.09 25.86
N ASN A 59 -32.67 -25.84 25.65
CA ASN A 59 -31.39 -25.27 26.08
C ASN A 59 -30.16 -25.98 25.47
N ASP A 60 -30.33 -26.64 24.31
CA ASP A 60 -29.25 -27.28 23.55
C ASP A 60 -28.40 -26.26 22.77
N ILE A 61 -28.94 -25.07 22.52
CA ILE A 61 -28.22 -23.93 21.93
C ILE A 61 -28.33 -22.75 22.87
N VAL A 62 -27.19 -22.27 23.37
CA VAL A 62 -27.05 -21.06 24.18
C VAL A 62 -26.24 -20.05 23.37
N ASP A 63 -26.76 -18.84 23.21
CA ASP A 63 -26.00 -17.74 22.62
C ASP A 63 -24.95 -17.28 23.64
N ASP A 64 -23.68 -17.63 23.39
CA ASP A 64 -22.58 -17.08 24.17
C ASP A 64 -22.43 -15.59 23.83
N SER A 65 -22.73 -14.73 24.80
CA SER A 65 -22.71 -13.27 24.65
C SER A 65 -21.40 -12.76 24.05
N GLN A 66 -20.27 -13.39 24.40
CA GLN A 66 -18.96 -12.99 23.86
C GLN A 66 -18.85 -13.29 22.36
N THR A 67 -19.37 -14.43 21.91
CA THR A 67 -19.32 -14.82 20.50
C THR A 67 -20.24 -13.95 19.62
N VAL A 68 -21.42 -13.58 20.14
CA VAL A 68 -22.36 -12.69 19.45
C VAL A 68 -21.78 -11.28 19.30
N GLU A 69 -21.14 -10.77 20.36
CA GLU A 69 -20.47 -9.48 20.36
C GLU A 69 -19.28 -9.46 19.38
N GLN A 70 -18.43 -10.49 19.40
CA GLN A 70 -17.33 -10.65 18.44
C GLN A 70 -17.80 -10.71 16.98
N LEU A 71 -18.88 -11.45 16.70
CA LEU A 71 -19.47 -11.53 15.37
C LEU A 71 -20.10 -10.20 14.92
N SER A 72 -20.72 -9.47 15.85
CA SER A 72 -21.27 -8.13 15.62
C SER A 72 -20.15 -7.14 15.27
N GLU A 73 -19.08 -7.12 16.06
CA GLU A 73 -17.89 -6.30 15.80
C GLU A 73 -17.25 -6.65 14.46
N GLN A 74 -17.11 -7.94 14.13
CA GLN A 74 -16.52 -8.37 12.86
C GLN A 74 -17.38 -7.92 11.67
N LYS A 75 -18.71 -8.01 11.77
CA LYS A 75 -19.64 -7.51 10.75
C LYS A 75 -19.54 -5.98 10.60
N MET A 76 -19.38 -5.27 11.71
CA MET A 76 -19.19 -3.82 11.66
C MET A 76 -17.86 -3.48 11.00
N ARG A 77 -16.73 -4.05 11.45
CA ARG A 77 -15.40 -3.83 10.86
C ARG A 77 -15.39 -4.10 9.36
N THR A 78 -15.95 -5.22 8.92
CA THR A 78 -16.05 -5.54 7.48
C THR A 78 -16.88 -4.50 6.73
N LYS A 79 -18.02 -4.06 7.26
CA LYS A 79 -18.83 -3.00 6.67
C LYS A 79 -18.07 -1.66 6.57
N TRP A 80 -17.31 -1.29 7.60
CA TRP A 80 -16.45 -0.10 7.59
C TRP A 80 -15.34 -0.22 6.55
N THR A 81 -14.65 -1.37 6.47
CA THR A 81 -13.61 -1.63 5.47
C THR A 81 -14.16 -1.61 4.05
N GLU A 82 -15.33 -2.21 3.82
CA GLU A 82 -16.00 -2.16 2.51
C GLU A 82 -16.40 -0.74 2.12
N PHE A 83 -16.92 0.04 3.08
CA PHE A 83 -17.26 1.45 2.87
C PHE A 83 -16.02 2.29 2.55
N GLU A 84 -14.91 2.07 3.26
CA GLU A 84 -13.64 2.74 3.02
C GLU A 84 -13.04 2.37 1.66
N ASN A 85 -13.08 1.09 1.29
CA ASN A 85 -12.67 0.62 -0.02
C ASN A 85 -13.51 1.25 -1.14
N LEU A 86 -14.84 1.37 -0.96
CA LEU A 86 -15.72 2.04 -1.91
C LEU A 86 -15.41 3.53 -2.03
N ARG A 87 -15.14 4.20 -0.92
CA ARG A 87 -14.69 5.60 -0.92
C ARG A 87 -13.37 5.73 -1.69
N TYR A 88 -12.42 4.84 -1.43
CA TYR A 88 -11.10 4.84 -2.07
C TYR A 88 -11.16 4.56 -3.58
N GLN A 89 -12.06 3.67 -4.01
CA GLN A 89 -12.31 3.40 -5.42
C GLN A 89 -12.97 4.57 -6.16
N ARG A 90 -13.73 5.42 -5.45
CA ARG A 90 -14.36 6.61 -6.02
C ARG A 90 -13.43 7.83 -6.08
N MET A 91 -12.32 7.81 -5.34
CA MET A 91 -11.34 8.90 -5.34
C MET A 91 -10.55 8.96 -6.65
N SER A 92 -10.23 10.18 -7.08
CA SER A 92 -9.31 10.44 -8.19
C SER A 92 -7.89 9.97 -7.86
N SER A 93 -6.99 9.93 -8.85
CA SER A 93 -5.59 9.53 -8.59
C SER A 93 -4.89 10.50 -7.64
N GLU A 94 -5.07 11.80 -7.85
CA GLU A 94 -4.49 12.85 -7.00
C GLU A 94 -5.05 12.82 -5.58
N GLU A 95 -6.35 12.56 -5.42
CA GLU A 95 -6.98 12.40 -4.12
C GLU A 95 -6.47 11.16 -3.37
N ARG A 96 -6.22 10.06 -4.10
CA ARG A 96 -5.62 8.85 -3.52
C ARG A 96 -4.19 9.10 -3.06
N ASP A 97 -3.41 9.83 -3.83
CA ASP A 97 -2.04 10.18 -3.46
C ASP A 97 -2.01 11.07 -2.21
N ALA A 98 -2.85 12.11 -2.16
CA ALA A 98 -2.98 12.97 -0.99
C ALA A 98 -3.49 12.22 0.26
N TYR A 99 -4.49 11.34 0.10
CA TYR A 99 -5.00 10.50 1.18
C TYR A 99 -3.95 9.52 1.69
N ASN A 100 -3.18 8.90 0.80
CA ASN A 100 -2.08 8.00 1.15
C ASN A 100 -0.95 8.71 1.85
N ASP A 101 -0.60 9.91 1.39
CA ASP A 101 0.45 10.70 1.99
C ASP A 101 0.02 11.15 3.38
N LYS A 102 -1.24 11.56 3.56
CA LYS A 102 -1.81 11.82 4.89
C LYS A 102 -1.78 10.58 5.79
N HIS A 103 -2.17 9.41 5.28
CA HIS A 103 -2.10 8.15 6.03
C HIS A 103 -0.68 7.73 6.39
N ARG A 104 0.26 7.87 5.46
CA ARG A 104 1.70 7.64 5.71
C ARG A 104 2.22 8.58 6.78
N MET A 105 1.83 9.85 6.77
CA MET A 105 2.19 10.81 7.81
C MET A 105 1.56 10.45 9.16
N CYS A 106 0.28 10.09 9.21
CA CYS A 106 -0.38 9.66 10.44
C CYS A 106 0.23 8.36 11.01
N GLN A 107 0.58 7.38 10.17
CA GLN A 107 1.26 6.16 10.62
C GLN A 107 2.66 6.42 11.19
N ILE A 108 3.33 7.48 10.74
CA ILE A 108 4.64 7.88 11.28
C ILE A 108 4.49 8.50 12.68
N ILE A 109 3.35 9.15 12.97
CA ILE A 109 3.06 9.86 14.23
C ILE A 109 2.52 8.93 15.34
N VAL A 110 1.89 7.79 15.03
CA VAL A 110 1.17 6.97 16.04
C VAL A 110 2.02 5.83 16.64
N LYS A 111 3.23 6.13 17.12
CA LYS A 111 3.93 5.22 18.06
C LYS A 111 4.68 6.03 19.10
N ASN A 112 3.96 6.49 20.12
CA ASN A 112 4.58 6.97 21.35
C ASN A 112 5.22 5.80 22.12
N GLU A 113 6.11 6.14 23.06
CA GLU A 113 7.01 5.25 23.80
C GLU A 113 6.34 4.09 24.54
N ASN A 114 5.01 4.11 24.69
CA ASN A 114 4.22 3.11 25.41
C ASN A 114 3.42 2.13 24.49
N ASP A 115 3.62 2.14 23.17
CA ASP A 115 2.94 1.23 22.22
C ASP A 115 1.38 1.27 22.25
N GLU A 116 0.77 2.34 22.77
CA GLU A 116 -0.67 2.56 22.73
C GLU A 116 -1.13 3.23 21.42
N ILE A 117 -2.23 2.73 20.84
CA ILE A 117 -2.87 3.27 19.64
C ILE A 117 -3.73 4.47 20.07
N VAL A 118 -3.23 5.69 19.88
CA VAL A 118 -4.01 6.91 20.15
C VAL A 118 -4.84 7.27 18.92
N ASP A 119 -6.13 7.55 19.14
CA ASP A 119 -7.06 7.98 18.11
C ASP A 119 -6.66 9.36 17.57
N VAL A 120 -6.45 9.47 16.25
CA VAL A 120 -5.87 10.65 15.56
C VAL A 120 -6.67 11.95 15.77
N LYS A 121 -7.92 11.86 16.25
CA LYS A 121 -8.77 13.04 16.54
C LYS A 121 -8.32 13.83 17.78
N GLU A 122 -7.56 13.22 18.68
CA GLU A 122 -7.20 13.83 19.97
C GLU A 122 -5.91 14.67 19.88
N ILE A 123 -5.00 14.35 18.96
CA ILE A 123 -3.71 15.04 18.79
C ILE A 123 -3.88 16.48 18.22
N VAL A 124 -5.04 16.79 17.63
CA VAL A 124 -5.31 18.07 16.97
C VAL A 124 -5.99 19.09 17.90
N LYS A 125 -6.27 18.75 19.16
CA LYS A 125 -6.95 19.66 20.09
C LYS A 125 -6.17 19.78 21.39
N ASN A 126 -5.25 20.73 21.43
CA ASN A 126 -4.93 21.37 22.71
C ASN A 126 -6.06 22.35 23.04
N GLU A 127 -6.33 22.55 24.33
CA GLU A 127 -7.42 23.37 24.87
C GLU A 127 -7.42 24.84 24.41
N ASN A 128 -6.40 25.28 23.67
CA ASN A 128 -6.20 26.66 23.20
C ASN A 128 -6.35 26.86 21.68
N ASP A 129 -6.75 25.85 20.88
CA ASP A 129 -6.93 25.98 19.41
C ASP A 129 -5.70 26.57 18.67
N GLU A 130 -4.50 26.47 19.26
CA GLU A 130 -3.26 26.85 18.60
C GLU A 130 -2.88 25.75 17.60
N ILE A 131 -2.82 26.12 16.32
CA ILE A 131 -2.21 25.29 15.28
C ILE A 131 -0.72 25.18 15.60
N ILE A 132 -0.34 24.19 16.40
CA ILE A 132 1.06 23.76 16.52
C ILE A 132 1.56 23.56 15.09
N ASP A 133 2.74 24.08 14.76
CA ASP A 133 3.32 23.97 13.41
C ASP A 133 3.63 22.50 13.09
N VAL A 134 2.59 21.76 12.71
CA VAL A 134 2.57 20.29 12.48
C VAL A 134 3.67 19.91 11.48
N LYS A 135 4.11 20.82 10.63
CA LYS A 135 5.14 20.57 9.62
C LYS A 135 6.54 20.38 10.19
N GLU A 136 6.89 20.97 11.32
CA GLU A 136 8.23 20.81 11.91
C GLU A 136 8.32 19.55 12.76
N ASN A 137 7.35 19.33 13.65
CA ASN A 137 7.26 18.11 14.47
C ASN A 137 7.18 16.85 13.58
N VAL A 138 6.42 16.88 12.48
CA VAL A 138 6.37 15.76 11.54
C VAL A 138 7.71 15.50 10.86
N LYS A 139 8.51 16.53 10.57
CA LYS A 139 9.87 16.32 10.02
C LYS A 139 10.78 15.67 11.06
N GLU A 140 10.63 16.03 12.34
CA GLU A 140 11.40 15.46 13.44
C GLU A 140 10.99 14.01 13.72
N ASP A 141 9.71 13.69 13.73
CA ASP A 141 9.18 12.34 13.88
C ASP A 141 9.59 11.44 12.73
N VAL A 142 9.55 11.94 11.49
CA VAL A 142 10.07 11.23 10.31
C VAL A 142 11.58 10.95 10.46
N LYS A 143 12.35 11.92 10.96
CA LYS A 143 13.79 11.72 11.22
C LYS A 143 13.99 10.68 12.33
N ALA A 144 13.25 10.74 13.43
CA ALA A 144 13.33 9.82 14.56
C ALA A 144 12.94 8.39 14.14
N HIS A 145 11.87 8.23 13.36
CA HIS A 145 11.45 6.95 12.80
C HIS A 145 12.53 6.36 11.87
N ASN A 146 13.07 7.17 10.95
CA ASN A 146 14.15 6.75 10.07
C ASN A 146 15.41 6.38 10.85
N LEU A 147 15.71 7.11 11.93
CA LEU A 147 16.80 6.79 12.85
C LEU A 147 16.58 5.44 13.52
N ARG A 148 15.40 5.19 14.10
CA ARG A 148 15.05 3.89 14.72
C ARG A 148 15.19 2.73 13.74
N LYS A 149 14.70 2.92 12.50
CA LYS A 149 14.84 1.93 11.42
C LYS A 149 16.30 1.69 11.04
N ALA A 150 17.10 2.75 10.96
CA ALA A 150 18.54 2.66 10.68
C ALA A 150 19.31 1.97 11.80
N LEU A 151 19.01 2.28 13.07
CA LEU A 151 19.61 1.64 14.24
C LEU A 151 19.27 0.15 14.30
N SER A 152 18.01 -0.23 14.07
CA SER A 152 17.59 -1.63 13.97
C SER A 152 18.30 -2.37 12.83
N ALA A 153 18.45 -1.74 11.66
CA ALA A 153 19.19 -2.32 10.54
C ALA A 153 20.68 -2.50 10.87
N ARG A 154 21.30 -1.53 11.57
CA ARG A 154 22.68 -1.64 12.06
C ARG A 154 22.81 -2.78 13.07
N ALA A 155 21.91 -2.88 14.04
CA ALA A 155 21.92 -3.95 15.04
C ALA A 155 21.87 -5.34 14.37
N ARG A 156 20.96 -5.53 13.41
CA ARG A 156 20.90 -6.77 12.61
C ARG A 156 22.20 -7.03 11.85
N TYR A 157 22.76 -6.02 11.18
CA TYR A 157 24.04 -6.18 10.49
C TYR A 157 25.18 -6.51 11.47
N HIS A 158 25.20 -5.94 12.67
CA HIS A 158 26.22 -6.27 13.68
C HIS A 158 26.08 -7.70 14.21
N GLN A 159 24.85 -8.18 14.39
CA GLN A 159 24.53 -9.54 14.83
C GLN A 159 24.82 -10.62 13.78
N MET A 160 24.88 -10.28 12.49
CA MET A 160 25.23 -11.23 11.43
C MET A 160 26.67 -11.75 11.58
N THR A 161 26.86 -13.02 11.24
CA THR A 161 28.19 -13.64 11.13
C THR A 161 29.01 -13.01 9.99
N PRO A 162 30.35 -13.17 9.98
CA PRO A 162 31.20 -12.63 8.91
C PRO A 162 30.82 -13.13 7.51
N ASP A 163 30.42 -14.39 7.36
CA ASP A 163 30.04 -14.98 6.08
C ASP A 163 28.68 -14.45 5.59
N GLU A 164 27.72 -14.30 6.51
CA GLU A 164 26.43 -13.66 6.20
C GLU A 164 26.61 -12.19 5.80
N LYS A 165 27.51 -11.45 6.47
CA LYS A 165 27.86 -10.07 6.09
C LYS A 165 28.42 -10.02 4.67
N LYS A 166 29.29 -10.96 4.30
CA LYS A 166 29.86 -11.06 2.94
C LYS A 166 28.78 -11.30 1.90
N LEU A 167 27.88 -12.26 2.14
CA LEU A 167 26.77 -12.57 1.23
C LEU A 167 25.77 -11.41 1.13
N TYR A 168 25.43 -10.78 2.25
CA TYR A 168 24.56 -9.60 2.28
C TYR A 168 25.15 -8.44 1.47
N ASN A 169 26.44 -8.15 1.67
CA ASN A 169 27.13 -7.10 0.93
C ASN A 169 27.29 -7.43 -0.56
N GLN A 170 27.48 -8.70 -0.90
CA GLN A 170 27.48 -9.18 -2.28
C GLN A 170 26.12 -8.94 -2.93
N ARG A 171 25.03 -9.46 -2.35
CA ARG A 171 23.66 -9.26 -2.86
C ARG A 171 23.29 -7.79 -2.98
N ARG A 172 23.66 -6.97 -2.00
CA ARG A 172 23.46 -5.52 -2.03
C ARG A 172 24.23 -4.86 -3.17
N SER A 173 25.49 -5.24 -3.36
CA SER A 173 26.34 -4.73 -4.45
C SER A 173 25.80 -5.14 -5.83
N GLU A 174 25.40 -6.39 -5.97
CA GLU A 174 24.82 -6.96 -7.20
C GLU A 174 23.48 -6.30 -7.54
N ALA A 175 22.59 -6.09 -6.57
CA ALA A 175 21.34 -5.38 -6.78
C ALA A 175 21.57 -3.95 -7.30
N ILE A 176 22.55 -3.23 -6.74
CA ILE A 176 22.92 -1.89 -7.21
C ILE A 176 23.49 -1.94 -8.64
N LYS A 177 24.34 -2.92 -8.95
CA LYS A 177 24.88 -3.11 -10.31
C LYS A 177 23.77 -3.40 -11.31
N ARG A 178 22.85 -4.31 -10.98
CA ARG A 178 21.69 -4.67 -11.79
C ARG A 178 20.81 -3.46 -12.07
N GLN A 179 20.50 -2.66 -11.04
CA GLN A 179 19.71 -1.44 -11.20
C GLN A 179 20.41 -0.41 -12.11
N ARG A 180 21.73 -0.28 -12.01
CA ARG A 180 22.49 0.61 -12.92
C ARG A 180 22.43 0.14 -14.36
N LEU A 181 22.69 -1.15 -14.59
CA LEU A 181 22.60 -1.77 -15.92
C LEU A 181 21.20 -1.63 -16.51
N GLU A 182 20.16 -1.84 -15.70
CA GLU A 182 18.77 -1.65 -16.13
C GLU A 182 18.48 -0.20 -16.50
N ASN A 183 18.88 0.76 -15.66
CA ASN A 183 18.69 2.19 -15.96
C ASN A 183 19.50 2.62 -17.20
N GLU A 184 20.70 2.09 -17.39
CA GLU A 184 21.53 2.35 -18.57
C GLU A 184 20.91 1.75 -19.82
N ALA A 185 20.42 0.50 -19.74
CA ALA A 185 19.70 -0.14 -20.83
C ALA A 185 18.46 0.65 -21.23
N LEU A 186 17.66 1.14 -20.26
CA LEU A 186 16.51 2.00 -20.51
C LEU A 186 16.90 3.32 -21.20
N LEU A 187 18.02 3.93 -20.81
CA LEU A 187 18.50 5.15 -21.46
C LEU A 187 19.12 4.89 -22.84
N ALA A 188 19.62 3.68 -23.07
CA ALA A 188 20.22 3.24 -24.33
C ALA A 188 19.21 2.65 -25.33
N THR A 189 17.95 2.43 -24.94
CA THR A 189 16.93 1.94 -25.88
C THR A 189 16.69 2.97 -26.98
N PRO A 190 16.75 2.57 -28.26
CA PRO A 190 16.47 3.49 -29.37
C PRO A 190 15.00 3.91 -29.35
N ILE A 191 14.75 5.13 -29.83
CA ILE A 191 13.43 5.80 -29.77
C ILE A 191 12.32 4.97 -30.43
N GLU A 192 12.66 4.21 -31.46
CA GLU A 192 11.75 3.41 -32.27
C GLU A 192 11.12 2.23 -31.51
N LEU A 193 11.76 1.76 -30.42
CA LEU A 193 11.29 0.63 -29.61
C LEU A 193 10.66 1.06 -28.29
N ILE A 194 10.42 2.37 -28.11
CA ILE A 194 9.89 2.90 -26.86
C ILE A 194 8.37 2.72 -26.82
N ASN A 195 7.92 1.83 -25.93
CA ASN A 195 6.53 1.78 -25.49
C ASN A 195 6.25 2.88 -24.46
N ASP A 196 4.99 3.28 -24.27
CA ASP A 196 4.59 4.29 -23.27
C ASP A 196 5.10 3.96 -21.85
N GLU A 197 5.07 2.69 -21.46
CA GLU A 197 5.61 2.25 -20.15
C GLU A 197 7.13 2.41 -20.03
N ILE A 198 7.87 2.20 -21.13
CA ILE A 198 9.33 2.37 -21.16
C ILE A 198 9.65 3.86 -21.12
N PHE A 199 8.88 4.67 -21.84
CA PHE A 199 9.02 6.13 -21.84
C PHE A 199 8.86 6.71 -20.44
N GLU A 200 7.81 6.33 -19.71
CA GLU A 200 7.61 6.78 -18.32
C GLU A 200 8.78 6.36 -17.42
N ARG A 201 9.29 5.12 -17.54
CA ARG A 201 10.44 4.66 -16.77
C ARG A 201 11.71 5.46 -17.09
N VAL A 202 11.95 5.75 -18.37
CA VAL A 202 13.06 6.58 -18.83
C VAL A 202 12.96 8.00 -18.27
N GLN A 203 11.80 8.64 -18.41
CA GLN A 203 11.54 9.97 -17.84
C GLN A 203 11.80 10.00 -16.33
N ASN A 204 11.36 8.97 -15.61
CA ASN A 204 11.60 8.84 -14.17
C ASN A 204 13.09 8.68 -13.82
N VAL A 205 13.88 7.98 -14.63
CA VAL A 205 15.34 7.90 -14.45
C VAL A 205 15.98 9.28 -14.68
N ILE A 206 15.60 9.98 -15.75
CA ILE A 206 16.11 11.32 -16.08
C ILE A 206 15.77 12.31 -14.96
N ALA A 207 14.52 12.37 -14.52
CA ALA A 207 14.07 13.27 -13.45
C ALA A 207 14.81 13.01 -12.13
N ARG A 208 14.99 11.73 -11.74
CA ARG A 208 15.76 11.37 -10.55
C ARG A 208 17.24 11.77 -10.67
N ASN A 209 17.85 11.56 -11.83
CA ASN A 209 19.24 11.94 -12.09
C ASN A 209 19.42 13.46 -12.07
N ALA A 210 18.48 14.21 -12.64
CA ALA A 210 18.44 15.67 -12.61
C ALA A 210 18.36 16.18 -11.17
N LYS A 211 17.39 15.70 -10.38
CA LYS A 211 17.23 16.06 -8.96
C LYS A 211 18.48 15.70 -8.14
N ARG A 212 19.11 14.56 -8.40
CA ARG A 212 20.35 14.17 -7.72
C ARG A 212 21.51 15.10 -8.08
N SER A 213 21.62 15.49 -9.34
CA SER A 213 22.66 16.41 -9.84
C SER A 213 22.48 17.82 -9.28
N GLU A 214 21.25 18.31 -9.25
CA GLU A 214 20.89 19.60 -8.66
C GLU A 214 21.21 19.64 -7.16
N ASN A 215 20.80 18.62 -6.40
CA ASN A 215 21.14 18.51 -4.98
C ASN A 215 22.66 18.50 -4.73
N ALA A 216 23.44 17.84 -5.61
CA ALA A 216 24.90 17.86 -5.52
C ALA A 216 25.47 19.26 -5.78
N ARG A 217 24.92 20.01 -6.74
CA ARG A 217 25.28 21.42 -7.00
C ARG A 217 24.96 22.30 -5.80
N LEU A 218 23.74 22.21 -5.25
CA LEU A 218 23.33 22.95 -4.05
C LEU A 218 24.22 22.63 -2.85
N ARG A 219 24.58 21.36 -2.65
CA ARG A 219 25.50 20.96 -1.59
C ARG A 219 26.88 21.60 -1.78
N TYR A 220 27.43 21.60 -2.99
CA TYR A 220 28.72 22.25 -3.28
C TYR A 220 28.65 23.77 -3.12
N GLN A 221 27.53 24.39 -3.52
CA GLN A 221 27.27 25.80 -3.33
C GLN A 221 27.25 26.19 -1.85
N ARG A 222 26.61 25.38 -1.00
CA ARG A 222 26.55 25.59 0.46
C ARG A 222 27.88 25.34 1.19
N MET A 223 28.82 24.60 0.60
CA MET A 223 30.14 24.37 1.22
C MET A 223 30.97 25.66 1.26
N THR A 224 31.71 25.81 2.35
CA THR A 224 32.73 26.84 2.52
C THR A 224 33.94 26.61 1.59
N PRO A 225 34.77 27.63 1.33
CA PRO A 225 35.97 27.48 0.49
C PRO A 225 36.94 26.38 0.97
N GLU A 226 37.11 26.23 2.29
CA GLU A 226 37.98 25.20 2.87
C GLU A 226 37.41 23.79 2.67
N GLU A 227 36.10 23.62 2.90
CA GLU A 227 35.41 22.36 2.64
C GLU A 227 35.45 21.97 1.16
N ARG A 228 35.34 22.94 0.24
CA ARG A 228 35.50 22.70 -1.20
C ARG A 228 36.90 22.22 -1.54
N LYS A 229 37.94 22.85 -0.97
CA LYS A 229 39.34 22.43 -1.16
C LYS A 229 39.55 21.00 -0.68
N GLU A 230 39.05 20.66 0.51
CA GLU A 230 39.16 19.29 1.02
C GLU A 230 38.34 18.29 0.19
N TYR A 231 37.11 18.64 -0.19
CA TYR A 231 36.26 17.81 -1.04
C TYR A 231 36.95 17.50 -2.38
N ASN A 232 37.53 18.51 -3.02
CA ASN A 232 38.27 18.36 -4.27
C ASN A 232 39.55 17.51 -4.09
N ARG A 233 40.26 17.68 -2.98
CA ARG A 233 41.41 16.81 -2.62
C ARG A 233 40.98 15.34 -2.49
N LYS A 234 39.91 15.06 -1.73
CA LYS A 234 39.36 13.70 -1.56
C LYS A 234 38.93 13.13 -2.92
N ARG A 235 38.22 13.92 -3.73
CA ARG A 235 37.77 13.54 -5.08
C ARG A 235 38.94 13.20 -6.00
N SER A 236 39.97 14.02 -6.05
CA SER A 236 41.19 13.77 -6.83
C SER A 236 41.90 12.48 -6.38
N SER A 237 42.07 12.29 -5.07
CA SER A 237 42.70 11.08 -4.53
C SER A 237 41.94 9.80 -4.87
N TYR A 238 40.61 9.87 -4.92
CA TYR A 238 39.77 8.73 -5.30
C TYR A 238 39.94 8.37 -6.79
N TYR A 239 39.91 9.35 -7.69
CA TYR A 239 40.13 9.08 -9.12
C TYR A 239 41.53 8.54 -9.40
N LYS A 240 42.55 9.07 -8.72
CA LYS A 240 43.92 8.55 -8.83
C LYS A 240 43.98 7.07 -8.41
N LYS A 241 43.37 6.71 -7.27
CA LYS A 241 43.30 5.31 -6.80
C LYS A 241 42.49 4.41 -7.75
N LYS A 242 41.41 4.93 -8.33
CA LYS A 242 40.57 4.17 -9.27
C LYS A 242 41.34 3.87 -10.57
N ASN A 243 42.02 4.86 -11.13
CA ASN A 243 42.78 4.69 -12.37
C ASN A 243 43.93 3.70 -12.18
N VAL A 244 44.66 3.79 -11.06
CA VAL A 244 45.72 2.82 -10.72
C VAL A 244 45.18 1.39 -10.63
N LYS A 245 43.97 1.19 -10.10
CA LYS A 245 43.35 -0.16 -10.08
C LYS A 245 42.95 -0.66 -11.47
N MET A 246 42.46 0.22 -12.33
CA MET A 246 42.12 -0.14 -13.72
C MET A 246 43.37 -0.49 -14.56
N GLU A 247 44.53 0.06 -14.22
CA GLU A 247 45.81 -0.25 -14.89
C GLU A 247 46.44 -1.56 -14.40
N GLN A 248 45.98 -2.11 -13.27
CA GLN A 248 46.49 -3.34 -12.66
C GLN A 248 45.60 -4.58 -12.94
N GLU A 249 44.43 -4.38 -13.53
CA GLU A 249 43.48 -5.42 -13.96
C GLU A 249 43.54 -5.60 -15.49
#